data_AF-A0A3D1TUM6-F1
#
_entry.id   AF-A0A3D1TUM6-F1
#
_cell.length_a   1.000
_cell.length_b   1.000
_cell.length_c   1.000
_cell.angle_alpha   90.00
_cell.angle_beta   90.00
_cell.angle_gamma   90.00
#
_symmetry.space_group_name_H-M   'P 1'
#
loop_
_entity.id
_entity.type
_entity.pdbx_description
1 polymer ?
#
loop_
_entity_poly.entity_id
_entity_poly.type
_entity_poly.pdbx_seq_one_letter_code
_entity_poly.pdbx_strand_id
1 'polypeptide(L)' 'MPPKHIPERSCVACRESKPKRELVRVVRISDQLIEVDLTGKKNGRGAYLCPAV' A
#
# COMPACT_ATOMS: atom_id res chain seq x y z
N MET A 1 -18.31 22.67 0.66
CA MET A 1 -18.11 21.23 0.39
C MET A 1 -17.15 20.69 1.44
N PRO A 2 -17.44 19.56 2.11
CA PRO A 2 -16.48 18.96 3.02
C PRO A 2 -15.24 18.47 2.24
N PRO A 3 -14.03 18.59 2.82
CA PRO A 3 -12.82 18.07 2.19
C PRO A 3 -12.96 16.56 1.94
N LYS A 4 -12.50 16.09 0.76
CA LYS A 4 -12.51 14.66 0.45
C LYS A 4 -11.59 13.93 1.44
N HIS A 5 -12.12 12.88 2.07
CA HIS A 5 -11.34 12.00 2.91
C HIS A 5 -10.18 11.36 2.10
N ILE A 6 -8.95 11.56 2.57
CA ILE A 6 -7.76 10.94 1.99
C ILE A 6 -7.56 9.61 2.71
N PRO A 7 -7.62 8.46 2.01
CA PRO A 7 -7.40 7.18 2.65
C PRO A 7 -5.96 7.05 3.17
N GLU A 8 -5.82 6.75 4.44
CA GLU A 8 -4.54 6.43 5.07
C GLU A 8 -4.33 4.92 5.17
N ARG A 9 -3.06 4.50 5.19
CA ARG A 9 -2.66 3.10 5.39
C ARG A 9 -1.47 3.05 6.33
N SER A 10 -1.37 1.96 7.10
CA SER A 10 -0.24 1.74 7.99
C SER A 10 0.85 0.94 7.28
N CYS A 11 2.08 1.43 7.38
CA CYS A 11 3.26 0.70 6.90
C CYS A 11 3.47 -0.56 7.74
N VAL A 12 3.67 -1.72 7.10
CA VAL A 12 3.87 -2.98 7.83
C VAL A 12 5.23 -3.05 8.55
N ALA A 13 6.21 -2.23 8.16
CA ALA A 13 7.54 -2.19 8.76
C ALA A 13 7.62 -1.22 9.95
N CYS A 14 7.31 0.07 9.75
CA CYS A 14 7.42 1.09 10.81
C CYS A 14 6.12 1.33 11.58
N ARG A 15 4.98 0.77 11.15
CA ARG A 15 3.64 0.93 11.75
C ARG A 15 3.06 2.35 11.72
N GLU A 16 3.73 3.31 11.09
CA GLU A 16 3.19 4.66 10.87
C GLU A 16 2.07 4.64 9.84
N SER A 17 1.01 5.43 10.11
CA SER A 17 -0.04 5.72 9.13
C SER A 17 0.39 6.85 8.23
N LYS A 18 0.31 6.64 6.91
CA LYS A 18 0.61 7.65 5.89
C LYS A 18 -0.48 7.66 4.83
N PRO A 19 -0.64 8.75 4.08
CA PRO A 19 -1.53 8.80 2.92
C PRO A 19 -1.24 7.65 1.96
N LYS A 20 -2.29 6.98 1.46
CA LYS A 20 -2.16 5.80 0.58
C LYS A 20 -1.20 6.01 -0.60
N ARG A 21 -1.16 7.25 -1.15
CA ARG A 21 -0.34 7.59 -2.32
C ARG A 21 1.16 7.71 -2.01
N GLU A 22 1.53 7.84 -0.73
CA GLU A 22 2.92 7.95 -0.29
C GLU A 22 3.56 6.59 0.01
N LEU A 23 2.77 5.52 -0.02
CA LEU A 23 3.22 4.17 0.33
C LEU A 23 3.31 3.29 -0.90
N VAL A 24 4.31 2.40 -0.90
CA VAL A 24 4.47 1.37 -1.93
C VAL A 24 3.63 0.16 -1.55
N ARG A 25 2.73 -0.27 -2.45
CA ARG A 25 1.95 -1.50 -2.25
C ARG A 25 2.69 -2.69 -2.86
N VAL A 26 2.82 -3.75 -2.07
CA VAL A 26 3.29 -5.06 -2.51
C VAL A 26 2.13 -6.04 -2.37
N VAL A 27 1.89 -6.88 -3.39
CA VAL A 27 0.75 -7.80 -3.43
C VAL A 27 1.23 -9.24 -3.63
N ARG A 28 0.67 -10.16 -2.84
CA ARG A 28 0.80 -11.60 -3.05
C ARG A 28 -0.35 -12.10 -3.92
N ILE A 29 -0.06 -12.49 -5.16
CA ILE A 29 -1.06 -12.94 -6.16
C ILE A 29 -1.31 -14.45 -6.01
N SER A 30 -0.24 -15.23 -5.84
CA SER A 30 -0.26 -16.67 -5.57
C SER A 30 0.82 -16.99 -4.52
N ASP A 31 0.90 -18.24 -4.06
CA ASP A 31 1.68 -18.58 -2.87
C ASP A 31 3.19 -18.31 -3.00
N GLN A 32 3.69 -18.14 -4.22
CA GLN A 32 5.10 -17.85 -4.50
C GLN A 32 5.34 -16.59 -5.35
N LEU A 33 4.27 -15.89 -5.75
CA LEU A 33 4.39 -14.69 -6.57
C LEU A 33 4.02 -13.42 -5.78
N ILE A 34 5.04 -12.61 -5.55
CA ILE A 34 4.93 -11.29 -4.92
C ILE A 34 5.34 -10.24 -5.94
N GLU A 35 4.50 -9.24 -6.14
CA GLU A 35 4.76 -8.15 -7.09
C GLU A 35 4.54 -6.78 -6.45
N VAL A 36 5.28 -5.79 -6.93
CA VAL A 36 4.99 -4.38 -6.64
C VAL A 36 3.75 -3.98 -7.43
N ASP A 37 2.80 -3.34 -6.76
CA ASP A 37 1.57 -2.83 -7.35
C ASP A 37 1.48 -1.31 -7.21
N LEU A 38 2.02 -0.60 -8.19
CA LEU A 38 1.92 0.86 -8.28
C LEU A 38 0.49 1.33 -8.61
N THR A 39 -0.36 0.46 -9.16
CA THR A 39 -1.72 0.81 -9.58
C THR A 39 -2.73 0.72 -8.43
N GLY A 40 -2.42 -0.09 -7.41
CA GLY A 40 -3.34 -0.42 -6.32
C GLY A 40 -4.56 -1.25 -6.75
N LYS A 41 -4.53 -1.83 -7.96
CA LYS A 41 -5.65 -2.59 -8.56
C LYS A 41 -5.40 -4.09 -8.64
N LYS A 42 -4.18 -4.57 -8.38
CA LYS A 42 -3.87 -6.00 -8.47
C LYS A 42 -4.60 -6.78 -7.37
N ASN A 43 -5.15 -7.93 -7.75
CA ASN A 43 -5.85 -8.85 -6.86
C ASN A 43 -4.86 -9.59 -5.94
N GLY A 44 -5.29 -9.93 -4.73
CA GLY A 44 -4.48 -10.65 -3.75
C GLY A 44 -4.29 -9.89 -2.44
N ARG A 45 -3.50 -10.48 -1.52
CA ARG A 45 -3.21 -9.89 -0.20
C ARG A 45 -2.14 -8.82 -0.35
N GLY A 46 -2.51 -7.57 -0.05
CA GLY A 46 -1.61 -6.42 -0.14
C GLY A 46 -1.00 -6.02 1.20
N ALA A 47 0.26 -5.58 1.16
CA ALA A 47 0.94 -4.89 2.25
C ALA A 47 1.43 -3.52 1.75
N TYR A 48 1.45 -2.53 2.63
CA TYR A 48 1.98 -1.20 2.33
C TYR A 48 3.31 -1.00 3.07
N LEU A 49 4.28 -0.44 2.38
CA LEU A 49 5.62 -0.14 2.89
C LEU A 49 5.94 1.32 2.63
N CYS A 50 6.73 1.92 3.52
CA CYS A 50 7.36 3.19 3.22
C CYS A 50 8.29 3.03 2.00
N PRO A 51 8.35 4.03 1.11
CA PRO A 51 9.35 4.03 0.05
C PRO A 51 10.74 3.96 0.68
N ALA A 52 11.63 3.18 0.07
CA ALA A 52 13.05 3.19 0.42
C ALA A 52 13.60 4.52 -0.08
N VAL A 53 13.62 5.52 0.79
CA VAL A 53 14.37 6.76 0.62
C VAL A 53 15.56 6.69 1.54
#